data_AF-A0A936EM46-F1
#
_entry.id   AF-A0A936EM46-F1
#
_cell.length_a   1.000
_cell.length_b   1.000
_cell.length_c   1.000
_cell.angle_alpha   90.00
_cell.angle_beta   90.00
_cell.angle_gamma   90.00
#
_symmetry.space_group_name_H-M   'P 1'
#
loop_
_entity.id
_entity.type
_entity.pdbx_description
1 polymer ?
#
loop_
_entity_poly.entity_id
_entity_poly.type
_entity_poly.pdbx_seq_one_letter_code
_entity_poly.pdbx_strand_id
1 'polypeptide(L)'
;MLAPSITINTVTIYPTASIGSSFTIVIQNSASTQVFSSGPLTTTVTGGTTPQVVTLNAVLPVGTGYRFGFSTNPGMWRNSAGAAYPYTLPGVVSLTGNSFDPNYYYWFYNWSVSSGCEGHVPW
;
A
#
# COMPACT_ATOMS: atom_id res chain seq x y z
N MET A 1 13.05 19.87 -13.50
CA MET A 1 13.35 18.48 -13.09
C MET A 1 12.05 17.84 -12.63
N LEU A 2 11.51 16.87 -13.37
CA LEU A 2 10.40 16.06 -12.88
C LEU A 2 10.96 15.16 -11.77
N ALA A 3 10.40 15.24 -10.57
CA ALA A 3 10.82 14.38 -9.48
C ALA A 3 10.51 12.91 -9.87
N PRO A 4 11.43 11.97 -9.63
CA PRO A 4 11.13 10.55 -9.83
C PRO A 4 9.86 10.19 -9.04
N SER A 5 8.93 9.53 -9.72
CA SER A 5 7.69 9.05 -9.13
C SER A 5 7.66 7.52 -9.14
N ILE A 6 6.98 6.97 -8.16
CA ILE A 6 6.81 5.53 -7.99
C ILE A 6 5.35 5.21 -8.16
N THR A 7 5.05 4.14 -8.88
CA THR A 7 3.69 3.65 -9.00
C THR A 7 3.57 2.34 -8.22
N ILE A 8 2.63 2.30 -7.29
CA ILE A 8 2.23 1.06 -6.61
C ILE A 8 1.06 0.49 -7.41
N ASN A 9 1.32 -0.55 -8.19
CA ASN A 9 0.35 -1.12 -9.11
C ASN A 9 -0.70 -1.93 -8.35
N THR A 10 -0.26 -2.92 -7.56
CA THR A 10 -1.16 -3.85 -6.87
C THR A 10 -0.66 -4.20 -5.47
N VAL A 11 -1.60 -4.53 -4.59
CA VAL A 11 -1.38 -5.06 -3.25
C VAL A 11 -2.34 -6.23 -3.00
N THR A 12 -1.91 -7.26 -2.29
CA THR A 12 -2.76 -8.38 -1.93
C THR A 12 -3.26 -8.21 -0.49
N ILE A 13 -4.57 -8.34 -0.28
CA ILE A 13 -5.22 -8.25 1.03
C ILE A 13 -5.95 -9.56 1.36
N TYR A 14 -6.25 -9.78 2.64
CA TYR A 14 -6.99 -10.95 3.13
C TYR A 14 -8.19 -10.50 3.97
N PRO A 15 -9.32 -10.13 3.33
CA PRO A 15 -10.49 -9.64 4.04
C PRO A 15 -11.21 -10.73 4.83
N THR A 16 -11.78 -10.35 5.98
CA THR A 16 -12.61 -11.22 6.83
C THR A 16 -14.09 -10.86 6.82
N ALA A 17 -14.49 -9.64 6.44
CA ALA A 17 -15.92 -9.37 6.27
C ALA A 17 -16.51 -10.09 5.06
N SER A 18 -17.83 -10.10 5.01
CA SER A 18 -18.62 -10.61 3.90
C SER A 18 -18.20 -9.98 2.58
N ILE A 19 -18.32 -10.76 1.50
CA ILE A 19 -18.11 -10.29 0.13
C ILE A 19 -19.07 -9.11 -0.13
N GLY A 20 -18.56 -8.08 -0.80
CA GLY A 20 -19.29 -6.83 -1.06
C GLY A 20 -19.13 -5.76 0.04
N SER A 21 -18.35 -6.02 1.09
CA SER A 21 -18.03 -5.01 2.10
C SER A 21 -17.13 -3.92 1.51
N SER A 22 -17.48 -2.66 1.75
CA SER A 22 -16.70 -1.53 1.26
C SER A 22 -15.45 -1.29 2.11
N PHE A 23 -14.36 -0.93 1.45
CA PHE A 23 -13.12 -0.51 2.09
C PHE A 23 -12.38 0.51 1.25
N THR A 24 -11.51 1.27 1.90
CA THR A 24 -10.72 2.30 1.23
C THR A 24 -9.30 2.24 1.75
N ILE A 25 -8.34 2.13 0.84
CA ILE A 25 -6.90 2.12 1.15
C ILE A 25 -6.38 3.54 0.99
N VAL A 26 -5.60 3.98 1.96
CA VAL A 26 -4.97 5.30 1.95
C VAL A 26 -3.47 5.17 2.19
N ILE A 27 -2.71 6.07 1.56
CA ILE A 27 -1.28 6.18 1.78
C ILE A 27 -1.01 7.57 2.34
N GLN A 28 -0.24 7.61 3.42
CA GLN A 28 0.16 8.84 4.08
C GLN A 28 1.68 9.02 3.98
N ASN A 29 2.16 10.25 3.88
CA ASN A 29 3.58 10.56 3.98
C ASN A 29 4.05 10.55 5.44
N SER A 30 5.34 10.83 5.67
CA SER A 30 5.94 10.91 7.01
C SER A 30 5.32 11.99 7.91
N ALA A 31 4.67 13.00 7.33
CA ALA A 31 3.93 14.04 8.03
C ALA A 31 2.45 13.66 8.29
N SER A 32 2.09 12.37 8.16
CA SER A 32 0.71 11.86 8.30
C SER A 32 -0.29 12.49 7.33
N THR A 33 0.17 13.14 6.27
CA THR A 33 -0.69 13.73 5.24
C THR A 33 -1.06 12.65 4.24
N GLN A 34 -2.34 12.47 3.96
CA GLN A 34 -2.80 11.54 2.93
C GLN A 34 -2.36 12.03 1.55
N VAL A 35 -1.55 11.22 0.88
CA VAL A 35 -1.01 11.48 -0.47
C VAL A 35 -1.73 10.66 -1.54
N PHE A 36 -2.43 9.59 -1.15
CA PHE A 36 -3.20 8.75 -2.06
C PHE A 36 -4.41 8.14 -1.36
N SER A 37 -5.48 7.90 -2.12
CA SER A 37 -6.65 7.13 -1.73
C SER A 37 -7.14 6.30 -2.91
N SER A 38 -7.43 5.02 -2.69
CA SER A 38 -7.96 4.12 -3.72
C SER A 38 -9.40 4.43 -4.12
N GLY A 39 -10.10 5.26 -3.34
CA GLY A 39 -11.56 5.32 -3.38
C GLY A 39 -12.22 4.04 -2.82
N PRO A 40 -13.56 3.95 -2.88
CA PRO A 40 -14.30 2.81 -2.36
C PRO A 40 -14.05 1.56 -3.22
N LEU A 41 -13.44 0.57 -2.60
CA LEU A 41 -13.26 -0.77 -3.13
C LEU A 41 -14.17 -1.74 -2.38
N THR A 42 -14.40 -2.92 -2.94
CA THR A 42 -15.25 -3.95 -2.32
C THR A 42 -14.49 -5.26 -2.16
N THR A 43 -14.77 -5.97 -1.08
CA THR A 43 -14.23 -7.30 -0.85
C THR A 43 -14.82 -8.27 -1.87
N THR A 44 -13.97 -9.00 -2.57
CA THR A 44 -14.37 -10.07 -3.51
C THR A 44 -14.22 -11.45 -2.91
N VAL A 45 -13.47 -11.55 -1.79
CA VAL A 45 -13.23 -12.77 -1.04
C VAL A 45 -13.57 -12.55 0.44
N THR A 46 -13.64 -13.63 1.21
CA THR A 46 -13.91 -13.59 2.65
C THR A 46 -13.24 -14.77 3.36
N GLY A 47 -13.29 -14.79 4.70
CA GLY A 47 -12.76 -15.88 5.52
C GLY A 47 -11.28 -15.74 5.91
N GLY A 48 -10.61 -14.67 5.48
CA GLY A 48 -9.27 -14.32 5.97
C GLY A 48 -8.10 -15.19 5.50
N THR A 49 -8.37 -16.33 4.88
CA THR A 49 -7.37 -17.23 4.29
C THR A 49 -7.27 -17.08 2.78
N THR A 50 -8.27 -16.46 2.14
CA THR A 50 -8.31 -16.25 0.70
C THR A 50 -7.69 -14.89 0.34
N PRO A 51 -6.68 -14.84 -0.54
CA PRO A 51 -6.10 -13.58 -1.00
C PRO A 51 -7.01 -12.87 -2.00
N GLN A 52 -7.09 -11.54 -1.90
CA GLN A 52 -7.66 -10.65 -2.90
C GLN A 52 -6.59 -9.66 -3.38
N VAL A 53 -6.32 -9.65 -4.68
CA VAL A 53 -5.42 -8.66 -5.29
C VAL A 53 -6.21 -7.38 -5.56
N VAL A 54 -5.69 -6.27 -5.06
CA VAL A 54 -6.25 -4.93 -5.21
C VAL A 54 -5.32 -4.10 -6.06
N THR A 55 -5.85 -3.56 -7.15
CA THR A 55 -5.14 -2.63 -8.01
C THR A 55 -5.27 -1.21 -7.45
N LEU A 56 -4.14 -0.56 -7.18
CA LEU A 56 -4.06 0.80 -6.66
C LEU A 56 -3.64 1.80 -7.74
N ASN A 57 -2.66 1.46 -8.58
CA ASN A 57 -1.99 2.38 -9.50
C ASN A 57 -1.60 3.72 -8.83
N ALA A 58 -1.15 3.66 -7.58
CA ALA A 58 -0.88 4.85 -6.78
C ALA A 58 0.44 5.47 -7.17
N VAL A 59 0.40 6.66 -7.78
CA VAL A 59 1.59 7.44 -8.12
C VAL A 59 2.01 8.29 -6.92
N LEU A 60 3.15 7.96 -6.33
CA LEU A 60 3.73 8.65 -5.19
C LEU A 60 5.00 9.40 -5.62
N PRO A 61 5.24 10.62 -5.13
CA PRO A 61 6.52 11.29 -5.32
C PRO A 61 7.62 10.57 -4.52
N VAL A 62 8.88 10.68 -4.97
CA VAL A 62 10.02 10.19 -4.18
C VAL A 62 9.99 10.75 -2.76
N GLY A 63 10.18 9.87 -1.79
CA GLY A 63 10.13 10.23 -0.37
C GLY A 63 10.30 9.02 0.53
N THR A 64 10.54 9.28 1.81
CA THR A 64 10.74 8.24 2.82
C THR A 64 9.71 8.35 3.93
N GLY A 65 9.34 7.21 4.51
CA GLY A 65 8.42 7.18 5.65
C GLY A 65 6.95 7.18 5.23
N TYR A 66 6.64 6.68 4.03
CA TYR A 66 5.25 6.45 3.65
C TYR A 66 4.65 5.33 4.49
N ARG A 67 3.36 5.49 4.81
CA ARG A 67 2.58 4.57 5.63
C ARG A 67 1.31 4.19 4.90
N PHE A 68 1.02 2.90 4.95
CA PHE A 68 -0.24 2.35 4.44
C PHE A 68 -1.27 2.28 5.56
N GLY A 69 -2.51 2.60 5.22
CA GLY A 69 -3.65 2.56 6.12
C GLY A 69 -4.95 2.27 5.40
N PHE A 70 -6.01 2.14 6.19
CA PHE A 70 -7.37 2.04 5.70
C PHE A 70 -8.17 3.21 6.26
N SER A 71 -8.87 3.94 5.38
CA SER A 71 -9.88 4.91 5.83
C SER A 71 -11.18 4.21 6.20
N THR A 72 -11.48 3.09 5.53
CA THR A 72 -12.61 2.21 5.86
C THR A 72 -12.06 0.79 5.86
N ASN A 73 -12.14 0.11 7.00
CA ASN A 73 -11.58 -1.22 7.19
C ASN A 73 -12.71 -2.25 7.10
N PRO A 74 -12.65 -3.21 6.15
CA PRO A 74 -13.67 -4.24 6.00
C PRO A 74 -13.40 -5.43 6.95
N GLY A 75 -12.58 -5.28 7.98
CA GLY A 75 -12.03 -6.41 8.72
C GLY A 75 -11.07 -7.22 7.86
N MET A 76 -9.88 -7.49 8.39
CA MET A 76 -8.88 -8.29 7.68
C MET A 76 -8.25 -9.29 8.63
N TRP A 77 -7.83 -10.40 8.04
CA TRP A 77 -7.09 -11.42 8.74
C TRP A 77 -5.75 -10.86 9.17
N ARG A 78 -5.40 -11.13 10.43
CA ARG A 78 -4.15 -10.69 11.04
C ARG A 78 -3.20 -11.86 11.02
N ASN A 79 -2.09 -11.73 10.30
CA ASN A 79 -0.95 -12.57 10.57
C ASN A 79 -0.15 -11.89 11.70
N SER A 80 -0.02 -12.55 12.85
CA SER A 80 0.71 -12.03 14.02
C SER A 80 2.23 -12.15 13.89
N ALA A 81 2.75 -12.60 12.74
CA ALA A 81 4.18 -12.74 12.45
C ALA A 81 4.48 -12.57 10.95
N GLY A 82 5.72 -12.20 10.59
CA GLY A 82 6.22 -12.22 9.21
C GLY A 82 6.40 -10.87 8.52
N ALA A 83 6.28 -9.75 9.26
CA ALA A 83 6.62 -8.44 8.72
C ALA A 83 8.12 -8.21 8.64
N ALA A 84 8.62 -7.82 7.47
CA ALA A 84 9.94 -7.23 7.33
C ALA A 84 9.80 -5.79 6.82
N TYR A 85 9.26 -4.91 7.67
CA TYR A 85 9.46 -3.48 7.47
C TYR A 85 10.89 -3.13 7.88
N PRO A 86 11.59 -2.23 7.16
CA PRO A 86 11.08 -1.45 6.03
C PRO A 86 11.16 -2.22 4.70
N TYR A 87 10.12 -2.09 3.86
CA TYR A 87 10.28 -2.36 2.44
C TYR A 87 10.92 -1.13 1.80
N THR A 88 12.23 -1.21 1.59
CA THR A 88 12.98 -0.18 0.87
C THR A 88 13.13 -0.59 -0.59
N LEU A 89 12.63 0.24 -1.49
CA LEU A 89 13.13 0.30 -2.85
C LEU A 89 14.39 1.19 -2.83
N PRO A 90 15.60 0.63 -3.01
CA PRO A 90 16.84 1.40 -2.90
C PRO A 90 16.80 2.65 -3.77
N GLY A 91 16.91 3.82 -3.15
CA GLY A 91 16.96 5.11 -3.84
C GLY A 91 15.62 5.73 -4.24
N VAL A 92 14.48 5.12 -3.90
CA VAL A 92 13.17 5.61 -4.40
C VAL A 92 12.11 5.74 -3.29
N VAL A 93 11.87 4.71 -2.48
CA VAL A 93 10.93 4.80 -1.35
C VAL A 93 11.29 3.87 -0.21
N SER A 94 11.09 4.34 1.01
CA SER A 94 11.09 3.50 2.20
C SER A 94 9.70 3.50 2.82
N LEU A 95 9.12 2.29 2.88
CA LEU A 95 7.88 2.01 3.58
C LEU A 95 8.23 1.52 4.97
N THR A 96 8.21 2.46 5.91
CA THR A 96 8.73 2.23 7.26
C THR A 96 7.68 1.69 8.22
N GLY A 97 6.43 1.52 7.79
CA GLY A 97 5.39 0.94 8.63
C GLY A 97 3.96 1.13 8.12
N ASN A 98 3.02 0.87 9.00
CA ASN A 98 1.58 1.00 8.80
C ASN A 98 1.00 2.04 9.79
N SER A 99 -0.26 2.42 9.63
CA SER A 99 -0.93 3.43 10.45
C SER A 99 -1.21 3.02 11.91
N PHE A 100 -0.75 1.85 12.38
CA PHE A 100 -1.00 1.39 13.74
C PHE A 100 0.28 1.03 14.51
N ASP A 101 0.98 -0.04 14.12
CA ASP A 101 2.16 -0.52 14.86
C ASP A 101 3.16 -1.22 13.91
N PRO A 102 4.43 -0.78 13.86
CA PRO A 102 5.42 -1.28 12.90
C PRO A 102 5.87 -2.73 13.15
N ASN A 103 5.58 -3.31 14.32
CA ASN A 103 5.93 -4.69 14.68
C ASN A 103 4.99 -5.74 14.07
N TYR A 104 3.88 -5.33 13.46
CA TYR A 104 2.87 -6.24 12.90
C TYR A 104 2.78 -6.10 11.38
N TYR A 105 2.64 -7.22 10.67
CA TYR A 105 2.41 -7.21 9.23
C TYR A 105 0.94 -6.93 8.95
N TYR A 106 0.61 -5.65 8.90
CA TYR A 106 -0.75 -5.26 8.64
C TYR A 106 -1.04 -5.30 7.13
N TRP A 107 -1.79 -6.34 6.75
CA TRP A 107 -2.86 -6.30 5.76
C TRP A 107 -2.50 -6.28 4.27
N PHE A 108 -1.29 -5.91 3.89
CA PHE A 108 -0.89 -5.80 2.48
C PHE A 108 0.32 -6.69 2.16
N TYR A 109 0.13 -7.67 1.28
CA TYR A 109 1.13 -8.66 0.84
C TYR A 109 1.45 -8.48 -0.65
N ASN A 110 2.60 -9.01 -1.12
CA ASN A 110 2.96 -9.09 -2.54
C ASN A 110 2.78 -7.77 -3.31
N TRP A 111 3.48 -6.72 -2.90
CA TRP A 111 3.33 -5.41 -3.52
C TRP A 111 4.00 -5.40 -4.88
N SER A 112 3.25 -5.01 -5.90
CA SER A 112 3.82 -4.72 -7.22
C SER A 112 4.10 -3.23 -7.31
N VAL A 113 5.37 -2.89 -7.42
CA VAL A 113 5.86 -1.50 -7.50
C VAL A 113 6.65 -1.32 -8.78
N SER A 114 6.42 -0.21 -9.48
CA SER A 114 7.17 0.20 -10.65
C SER A 114 7.79 1.56 -10.37
N SER A 115 9.09 1.70 -10.60
CA SER A 115 9.74 3.01 -10.60
C SER A 115 9.59 3.64 -11.98
N GLY A 116 8.99 4.83 -12.03
CA GLY A 116 9.05 5.68 -13.21
C GLY A 116 10.45 6.28 -13.33
N CYS A 117 11.41 5.50 -13.83
CA CYS A 117 12.61 6.10 -14.42
C CYS A 117 12.21 6.64 -15.79
N GLU A 118 11.75 7.89 -15.86
CA GLU A 118 11.86 8.62 -17.12
C GLU A 118 13.24 9.30 -17.13
N GLY A 119 14.23 8.55 -17.60
CA GLY A 119 15.59 9.02 -17.81
C GLY A 119 15.66 10.05 -18.94
N HIS A 120 15.91 11.31 -18.57
CA HIS A 120 16.72 12.34 -19.23
C HIS A 120 17.17 12.20 -20.72
N VAL A 121 16.51 13.03 -21.57
CA VAL A 121 16.91 13.98 -22.68
C VAL A 121 17.91 13.61 -23.81
N PRO A 122 17.79 14.28 -24.98
CA PRO A 122 18.83 15.26 -25.34
C PRO A 122 18.30 16.54 -26.04
N TRP A 123 18.62 17.69 -25.45
CA TRP A 123 19.17 18.82 -26.20
C TRP A 123 20.47 19.22 -25.52
#